data_AF-A0A1J1IC02-F1
#
_entry.id   AF-A0A1J1IC02-F1
#
_cell.length_a   1.000
_cell.length_b   1.000
_cell.length_c   1.000
_cell.angle_alpha   90.00
_cell.angle_beta   90.00
_cell.angle_gamma   90.00
#
_symmetry.space_group_name_H-M   'P 1'
#
loop_
_entity.id
_entity.type
_entity.pdbx_description
1 polymer ?
#
loop_
_entity_poly.entity_id
_entity_poly.type
_entity_poly.pdbx_seq_one_letter_code
_entity_poly.pdbx_strand_id
1 'polypeptide(L)'
;MMAKCFFKLFIALIICATIECLPTSEYEDPRAMIKANTPENLEKLKTLGPNDLAEELSGQYQGDIVMSPEEVAEYENSRNTKTGLIATRYSWAGGIVPYRIVESDFTLDQVSYIHRGARRMEEVTCLRFVPYDPKVHNDFITVTGSGSGCFSSVGRRGTGEQILNLQPYDLEVGCFRLHTIIHEFMHAVGFYHMQSAAERDEWVEIIWDKIRAGTEGNFNKQSATVVSNYGVDYDYGSVMHYSKTAFSIDGSDTIVALRDLNGETMGQRVRMSEKDILRLNRAYCYDVETTQAPIVNPGLAELIMSFVNNIINTLDQVSYIHRGARRMEEVTCLRFVPYDPKVHNDFITVTGSGSGCFSSVGRRGTGEQILNLQPNNLEVGCFRLHTIIHEFMHAVGFYHMQSAAERDEWVEIVWDKIQAGTEGNFAKQSETVVSNYGVDYDYGSVMHYPSVSFSIDGSPTIIPLKDLNGETMGQRVRMSEKDILRLNSAYCSDVVSTEVPIVNPGSSHTAYFT
;
A
#
# COMPACT_ATOMS: atom_id res chain seq x y z
N MET A 1 16.44 16.19 75.62
CA MET A 1 17.13 17.47 75.28
C MET A 1 17.02 17.70 73.78
N MET A 2 16.67 18.84 73.22
CA MET A 2 16.06 20.09 73.66
C MET A 2 15.72 20.81 72.33
N ALA A 3 14.51 21.30 72.18
CA ALA A 3 14.13 22.26 71.14
C ALA A 3 14.69 23.66 71.46
N LYS A 4 14.86 24.50 70.42
CA LYS A 4 14.90 26.00 70.38
C LYS A 4 15.44 26.43 69.00
N CYS A 5 14.97 27.44 68.25
CA CYS A 5 14.09 28.62 68.42
C CYS A 5 13.47 28.95 67.03
N PHE A 6 12.19 29.33 66.85
CA PHE A 6 11.52 30.64 67.05
C PHE A 6 12.25 31.85 66.41
N PHE A 7 11.67 32.87 65.75
CA PHE A 7 10.40 33.23 65.08
C PHE A 7 10.57 34.72 64.65
N LYS A 8 9.71 35.23 63.72
CA LYS A 8 9.51 36.63 63.23
C LYS A 8 10.25 36.95 61.91
N LEU A 9 9.61 37.50 60.87
CA LEU A 9 8.63 38.59 60.87
C LEU A 9 7.71 38.57 59.62
N PHE A 10 6.47 39.04 59.81
CA PHE A 10 5.36 39.23 58.85
C PHE A 10 5.66 40.19 57.67
N ILE A 11 4.96 39.98 56.54
CA ILE A 11 4.22 40.92 55.65
C ILE A 11 3.75 40.06 54.43
N ALA A 12 2.52 39.55 54.36
CA ALA A 12 1.28 40.19 53.87
C ALA A 12 1.34 40.71 52.40
N LEU A 13 0.85 39.92 51.43
CA LEU A 13 -0.29 40.24 50.54
C LEU A 13 -0.35 39.32 49.30
N ILE A 14 -1.47 38.60 49.16
CA ILE A 14 -2.34 38.46 47.97
C ILE A 14 -1.63 38.26 46.61
N ILE A 15 -1.70 37.03 46.09
CA ILE A 15 -2.43 36.63 44.86
C ILE A 15 -2.62 35.11 44.98
N CYS A 16 -3.81 34.69 45.43
CA CYS A 16 -4.30 33.33 45.24
C CYS A 16 -5.33 33.45 44.11
N ALA A 17 -4.88 33.21 42.89
CA ALA A 17 -5.73 32.99 41.73
C ALA A 17 -5.45 31.57 41.27
N THR A 18 -6.36 30.67 41.66
CA THR A 18 -6.79 29.48 40.92
C THR A 18 -5.92 29.08 39.73
N ILE A 19 -4.87 28.31 39.98
CA ILE A 19 -4.42 27.34 38.98
C ILE A 19 -5.30 26.12 39.23
N GLU A 20 -6.44 26.08 38.55
CA GLU A 20 -7.06 24.80 38.24
C GLU A 20 -5.99 23.99 37.51
N CYS A 21 -5.50 22.92 38.16
CA CYS A 21 -4.79 21.89 37.42
C CYS A 21 -5.75 21.43 36.33
N LEU A 22 -5.43 21.75 35.07
CA LEU A 22 -6.07 21.14 33.92
C LEU A 22 -6.03 19.61 34.15
N PRO A 23 -7.16 18.90 33.97
CA PRO A 23 -7.18 17.46 34.13
C PRO A 23 -6.15 16.86 33.17
N THR A 24 -5.22 16.07 33.71
CA THR A 24 -4.47 15.11 32.92
C THR A 24 -5.50 14.28 32.17
N SER A 25 -5.49 14.26 30.84
CA SER A 25 -6.38 13.40 30.06
C SER A 25 -6.26 11.98 30.63
N GLU A 26 -7.33 11.49 31.26
CA GLU A 26 -7.37 10.10 31.70
C GLU A 26 -7.13 9.25 30.45
N TYR A 27 -6.10 8.42 30.47
CA TYR A 27 -5.88 7.44 29.44
C TYR A 27 -7.08 6.48 29.46
N GLU A 28 -8.04 6.67 28.56
CA GLU A 28 -9.17 5.75 28.42
C GLU A 28 -8.65 4.40 27.93
N ASP A 29 -8.89 3.32 28.68
CA ASP A 29 -8.50 1.98 28.29
C ASP A 29 -9.20 1.61 26.96
N PRO A 30 -8.45 1.37 25.86
CA PRO A 30 -9.05 1.06 24.56
C PRO A 30 -9.97 -0.17 24.59
N ARG A 31 -9.78 -1.08 25.56
CA ARG A 31 -10.62 -2.26 25.74
C ARG A 31 -12.01 -1.93 26.25
N ALA A 32 -12.18 -0.81 26.96
CA ALA A 32 -13.48 -0.38 27.46
C ALA A 32 -14.45 0.02 26.34
N MET A 33 -13.92 0.31 25.15
CA MET A 33 -14.70 0.71 23.96
C MET A 33 -15.26 -0.50 23.19
N ILE A 34 -14.76 -1.71 23.45
CA ILE A 34 -15.16 -2.92 22.74
C ILE A 34 -16.53 -3.38 23.27
N LYS A 35 -17.52 -3.47 22.38
CA LYS A 35 -18.85 -3.94 22.72
C LYS A 35 -18.83 -5.45 22.98
N ALA A 36 -19.54 -5.90 24.01
CA ALA A 36 -19.76 -7.32 24.24
C ALA A 36 -20.60 -7.91 23.09
N ASN A 37 -20.20 -9.08 22.60
CA ASN A 37 -20.88 -9.75 21.51
C ASN A 37 -22.16 -10.47 21.98
N THR A 38 -23.10 -10.71 21.07
CA THR A 38 -24.36 -11.37 21.39
C THR A 38 -24.19 -12.88 21.52
N PRO A 39 -24.99 -13.57 22.35
CA PRO A 39 -24.94 -15.02 22.48
C PRO A 39 -25.12 -15.76 21.14
N GLU A 40 -25.96 -15.24 20.25
CA GLU A 40 -26.21 -15.81 18.93
C GLU A 40 -24.96 -15.75 18.04
N ASN A 41 -24.31 -14.58 17.97
CA ASN A 41 -23.07 -14.42 17.22
C ASN A 41 -21.94 -15.29 17.79
N LEU A 42 -21.82 -15.36 19.12
CA LEU A 42 -20.83 -16.22 19.79
C LEU A 42 -21.01 -17.70 19.45
N GLU A 43 -22.26 -18.17 19.31
CA GLU A 43 -22.52 -19.54 18.89
C GLU A 43 -22.19 -19.76 17.41
N LYS A 44 -22.54 -18.79 16.56
CA LYS A 44 -22.23 -18.85 15.12
C LYS A 44 -20.72 -18.83 14.86
N LEU A 45 -19.95 -18.04 15.61
CA LEU A 45 -18.49 -17.96 15.53
C LEU A 45 -17.79 -19.30 15.84
N LYS A 46 -18.43 -20.23 16.56
CA LYS A 46 -17.89 -21.58 16.79
C LYS A 46 -18.05 -22.52 15.61
N THR A 47 -18.95 -22.21 14.68
CA THR A 47 -19.41 -23.10 13.60
C THR A 47 -19.49 -22.35 12.27
N LEU A 48 -18.42 -21.62 11.95
CA LEU A 48 -18.31 -20.87 10.70
C LEU A 48 -18.25 -21.82 9.50
N GLY A 49 -19.15 -21.60 8.55
CA GLY A 49 -19.10 -22.19 7.22
C GLY A 49 -18.08 -21.46 6.32
N PRO A 50 -17.78 -22.04 5.14
CA PRO A 50 -16.77 -21.49 4.22
C PRO A 50 -17.04 -20.06 3.75
N ASN A 51 -18.31 -19.66 3.68
CA ASN A 51 -18.73 -18.33 3.22
C ASN A 51 -19.08 -17.38 4.36
N ASP A 52 -19.08 -17.84 5.61
CA ASP A 52 -19.38 -16.96 6.75
C ASP A 52 -18.19 -16.02 6.99
N LEU A 53 -18.48 -14.74 7.16
CA LEU A 53 -17.51 -13.70 7.49
C LEU A 53 -17.56 -13.44 9.01
N ALA A 54 -16.43 -13.64 9.69
CA ALA A 54 -16.36 -13.57 11.15
C ALA A 54 -16.42 -12.12 11.67
N GLU A 55 -15.97 -11.19 10.84
CA GLU A 55 -16.03 -9.75 11.05
C GLU A 55 -17.48 -9.23 11.09
N GLU A 56 -18.38 -9.76 10.25
CA GLU A 56 -19.83 -9.45 10.30
C GLU A 56 -20.51 -9.97 11.59
N LEU A 57 -19.82 -10.79 12.38
CA LEU A 57 -20.33 -11.43 13.60
C LEU A 57 -19.66 -10.91 14.89
N SER A 58 -18.80 -9.90 14.84
CA SER A 58 -18.05 -9.47 16.03
C SER A 58 -18.89 -8.61 17.01
N GLY A 59 -20.03 -8.09 16.54
CA GLY A 59 -20.98 -7.31 17.35
C GLY A 59 -20.60 -5.84 17.51
N GLN A 60 -19.55 -5.37 16.84
CA GLN A 60 -19.16 -3.97 16.83
C GLN A 60 -20.02 -3.16 15.84
N TYR A 61 -19.77 -1.85 15.75
CA TYR A 61 -20.46 -1.00 14.77
C TYR A 61 -20.10 -1.45 13.36
N GLN A 62 -21.07 -1.51 12.45
CA GLN A 62 -20.86 -2.12 11.14
C GLN A 62 -20.19 -3.50 11.26
N GLY A 63 -20.59 -4.31 12.23
CA GLY A 63 -20.04 -5.65 12.39
C GLY A 63 -18.71 -5.67 13.15
N ASP A 64 -17.71 -4.88 12.74
CA ASP A 64 -16.28 -5.01 13.12
C ASP A 64 -15.55 -3.67 13.39
N ILE A 65 -16.24 -2.53 13.43
CA ILE A 65 -15.63 -1.23 13.71
C ILE A 65 -15.83 -0.85 15.18
N VAL A 66 -14.74 -0.68 15.91
CA VAL A 66 -14.74 -0.12 17.27
C VAL A 66 -14.81 1.40 17.19
N MET A 67 -15.90 1.99 17.71
CA MET A 67 -16.09 3.45 17.74
C MET A 67 -15.63 4.06 19.06
N SER A 68 -15.15 5.30 19.04
CA SER A 68 -14.88 6.09 20.24
C SER A 68 -16.15 6.63 20.89
N PRO A 69 -16.11 6.99 22.18
CA PRO A 69 -17.24 7.67 22.82
C PRO A 69 -17.67 8.93 22.07
N GLU A 70 -16.72 9.69 21.52
CA GLU A 70 -16.99 10.86 20.68
C GLU A 70 -17.72 10.48 19.39
N GLU A 71 -17.25 9.45 18.66
CA GLU A 71 -17.89 8.95 17.44
C GLU A 71 -19.29 8.38 17.72
N VAL A 72 -19.47 7.69 18.85
CA VAL A 72 -20.77 7.19 19.30
C VAL A 72 -21.70 8.37 19.60
N ALA A 73 -21.23 9.38 20.32
CA ALA A 73 -22.03 10.57 20.63
C ALA A 73 -22.39 11.38 19.37
N GLU A 74 -21.47 11.52 18.41
CA GLU A 74 -21.75 12.12 17.11
C GLU A 74 -22.78 11.32 16.31
N TYR A 75 -22.65 10.00 16.31
CA TYR A 75 -23.61 9.08 15.69
C TYR A 75 -25.00 9.19 16.32
N GLU A 76 -25.10 9.18 17.65
CA GLU A 76 -26.39 9.23 18.36
C GLU A 76 -27.08 10.61 18.23
N ASN A 77 -26.31 11.70 18.17
CA ASN A 77 -26.84 13.05 18.04
C ASN A 77 -27.22 13.45 16.59
N SER A 78 -26.80 12.68 15.57
CA SER A 78 -27.00 13.03 14.15
C SER A 78 -28.22 12.33 13.51
N ARG A 79 -29.45 12.70 13.92
CA ARG A 79 -30.65 12.51 13.06
C ARG A 79 -30.86 13.63 12.03
N ASN A 80 -30.07 14.71 12.09
CA ASN A 80 -30.01 15.79 11.10
C ASN A 80 -28.90 16.79 11.48
N THR A 81 -27.61 16.50 11.20
CA THR A 81 -26.55 17.49 10.83
C THR A 81 -25.17 16.82 10.75
N LYS A 82 -24.35 17.34 9.83
CA LYS A 82 -23.06 16.84 9.33
C LYS A 82 -21.86 17.41 10.10
N THR A 83 -20.82 16.59 10.32
CA THR A 83 -19.34 16.84 10.37
C THR A 83 -18.69 15.65 11.11
N GLY A 84 -17.54 15.03 10.79
CA GLY A 84 -16.60 15.07 9.66
C GLY A 84 -15.34 14.24 10.01
N LEU A 85 -14.82 13.42 9.07
CA LEU A 85 -13.59 12.62 9.22
C LEU A 85 -12.76 12.64 7.91
N ILE A 86 -12.66 13.83 7.31
CA ILE A 86 -11.69 14.17 6.23
C ILE A 86 -10.29 14.47 6.81
N ALA A 87 -10.12 14.48 8.13
CA ALA A 87 -8.93 15.04 8.77
C ALA A 87 -7.71 14.11 8.66
N THR A 88 -6.62 14.64 8.08
CA THR A 88 -5.25 14.11 8.10
C THR A 88 -4.77 13.66 9.49
N ARG A 89 -5.43 14.09 10.57
CA ARG A 89 -5.16 13.66 11.95
C ARG A 89 -5.34 12.16 12.19
N TYR A 90 -6.24 11.51 11.44
CA TYR A 90 -6.53 10.07 11.54
C TYR A 90 -5.69 9.22 10.59
N SER A 91 -4.88 9.85 9.74
CA SER A 91 -3.90 9.16 8.91
C SER A 91 -2.66 8.83 9.74
N TRP A 92 -2.03 7.70 9.46
CA TRP A 92 -0.70 7.39 10.01
C TRP A 92 0.36 8.26 9.33
N ALA A 93 1.09 9.06 10.11
CA ALA A 93 2.08 9.99 9.59
C ALA A 93 3.17 9.25 8.77
N GLY A 94 3.42 9.73 7.55
CA GLY A 94 4.37 9.10 6.61
C GLY A 94 4.00 7.66 6.21
N GLY A 95 2.76 7.23 6.44
CA GLY A 95 2.35 5.84 6.24
C GLY A 95 3.01 4.83 7.19
N ILE A 96 3.67 5.29 8.26
CA ILE A 96 4.30 4.41 9.24
C ILE A 96 3.25 3.98 10.27
N VAL A 97 3.01 2.67 10.36
CA VAL A 97 2.02 2.04 11.23
C VAL A 97 2.75 1.15 12.24
N PRO A 98 3.07 1.66 13.44
CA PRO A 98 3.67 0.86 14.49
C PRO A 98 2.67 -0.15 15.03
N TYR A 99 3.06 -1.41 15.18
CA TYR A 99 2.22 -2.42 15.78
C TYR A 99 3.01 -3.43 16.61
N ARG A 100 2.31 -4.08 17.54
CA ARG A 100 2.79 -5.24 18.29
C ARG A 100 1.74 -6.34 18.27
N ILE A 101 2.18 -7.56 18.48
CA ILE A 101 1.31 -8.73 18.61
C ILE A 101 1.40 -9.23 20.05
N VAL A 102 0.25 -9.51 20.67
CA VAL A 102 0.19 -10.23 21.94
C VAL A 102 0.42 -11.71 21.64
N GLU A 103 1.68 -12.12 21.54
CA GLU A 103 2.06 -13.46 21.07
C GLU A 103 1.43 -14.61 21.87
N SER A 104 1.11 -14.40 23.15
CA SER A 104 0.44 -15.42 23.98
C SER A 104 -0.97 -15.78 23.50
N ASP A 105 -1.60 -14.93 22.69
CA ASP A 105 -2.95 -15.17 22.16
C ASP A 105 -2.94 -16.04 20.89
N PHE A 106 -1.75 -16.30 20.31
CA PHE A 106 -1.60 -16.85 18.96
C PHE A 106 -0.57 -17.97 18.89
N THR A 107 -0.71 -18.85 17.89
CA THR A 107 0.35 -19.79 17.50
C THR A 107 1.41 -19.08 16.64
N LEU A 108 2.59 -19.69 16.50
CA LEU A 108 3.65 -19.15 15.62
C LEU A 108 3.19 -18.99 14.16
N ASP A 109 2.39 -19.93 13.66
CA ASP A 109 1.84 -19.87 12.31
C ASP A 109 0.87 -18.70 12.15
N GLN A 110 0.02 -18.46 13.16
CA GLN A 110 -0.89 -17.32 13.20
C GLN A 110 -0.13 -15.98 13.26
N VAL A 111 0.90 -15.87 14.11
CA VAL A 111 1.78 -14.68 14.16
C VAL A 111 2.43 -14.42 12.79
N SER A 112 2.96 -15.46 12.15
CA SER A 112 3.50 -15.38 10.80
C SER A 112 2.45 -14.91 9.77
N TYR A 113 1.20 -15.35 9.92
CA TYR A 113 0.10 -14.94 9.05
C TYR A 113 -0.32 -13.49 9.21
N ILE A 114 -0.32 -12.98 10.45
CA ILE A 114 -0.55 -11.56 10.75
C ILE A 114 0.52 -10.70 10.07
N HIS A 115 1.79 -11.06 10.24
CA HIS A 115 2.91 -10.40 9.55
C HIS A 115 2.78 -10.47 8.02
N ARG A 116 2.29 -11.59 7.49
CA ARG A 116 2.07 -11.77 6.05
C ARG A 116 0.98 -10.83 5.52
N GLY A 117 -0.12 -10.65 6.24
CA GLY A 117 -1.18 -9.71 5.88
C GLY A 117 -0.67 -8.27 5.82
N ALA A 118 0.03 -7.81 6.86
CA ALA A 118 0.66 -6.50 6.89
C ALA A 118 1.64 -6.30 5.73
N ARG A 119 2.56 -7.26 5.51
CA ARG A 119 3.53 -7.22 4.41
C ARG A 119 2.87 -7.15 3.04
N ARG A 120 1.74 -7.84 2.84
CA ARG A 120 1.00 -7.81 1.57
C ARG A 120 0.48 -6.41 1.24
N MET A 121 0.15 -5.60 2.24
CA MET A 121 -0.19 -4.19 2.05
C MET A 121 1.06 -3.35 1.74
N GLU A 122 2.19 -3.59 2.41
CA GLU A 122 3.46 -2.88 2.13
C GLU A 122 3.97 -3.11 0.69
N GLU A 123 3.74 -4.31 0.15
CA GLU A 123 4.17 -4.71 -1.20
C GLU A 123 3.52 -3.88 -2.32
N VAL A 124 2.32 -3.33 -2.07
CA VAL A 124 1.52 -2.65 -3.09
C VAL A 124 1.15 -1.23 -2.69
N THR A 125 1.62 -0.76 -1.52
CA THR A 125 1.35 0.58 -1.01
C THR A 125 2.58 1.22 -0.33
N CYS A 126 2.44 2.47 0.07
CA CYS A 126 3.47 3.20 0.82
C CYS A 126 3.34 3.05 2.34
N LEU A 127 2.36 2.26 2.80
CA LEU A 127 2.26 1.90 4.20
C LEU A 127 3.47 1.05 4.62
N ARG A 128 3.96 1.27 5.83
CA ARG A 128 5.04 0.49 6.45
C ARG A 128 4.61 0.10 7.85
N PHE A 129 4.42 -1.20 8.06
CA PHE A 129 4.04 -1.79 9.33
C PHE A 129 5.31 -2.13 10.10
N VAL A 130 5.66 -1.30 11.09
CA VAL A 130 6.91 -1.43 11.84
C VAL A 130 6.66 -2.01 13.23
N PRO A 131 7.62 -2.73 13.82
CA PRO A 131 7.52 -3.12 15.22
C PRO A 131 7.36 -1.88 16.12
N TYR A 132 6.42 -1.95 17.05
CA TYR A 132 6.25 -0.91 18.05
C TYR A 132 7.51 -0.78 18.91
N ASP A 133 7.89 0.48 19.16
CA ASP A 133 8.98 0.88 20.05
C ASP A 133 8.45 1.98 20.96
N PRO A 134 8.30 1.75 22.27
CA PRO A 134 7.76 2.73 23.21
C PRO A 134 8.62 4.00 23.36
N LYS A 135 9.84 4.02 22.82
CA LYS A 135 10.71 5.22 22.83
C LYS A 135 10.48 6.13 21.62
N VAL A 136 9.91 5.59 20.55
CA VAL A 136 9.77 6.28 19.25
C VAL A 136 8.30 6.56 18.95
N HIS A 137 7.43 5.62 19.28
CA HIS A 137 6.05 5.60 18.84
C HIS A 137 5.12 5.95 20.00
N ASN A 138 4.32 7.01 19.82
CA ASN A 138 3.28 7.38 20.77
C ASN A 138 1.99 6.62 20.50
N ASP A 139 1.64 6.41 19.22
CA ASP A 139 0.45 5.68 18.79
C ASP A 139 0.83 4.40 18.09
N PHE A 140 0.08 3.33 18.32
CA PHE A 140 0.37 2.01 17.78
C PHE A 140 -0.84 1.08 17.85
N ILE A 141 -0.82 0.05 17.01
CA ILE A 141 -1.81 -1.03 17.02
C ILE A 141 -1.32 -2.17 17.91
N THR A 142 -2.16 -2.65 18.82
CA THR A 142 -1.96 -3.93 19.50
C THR A 142 -2.88 -4.97 18.91
N VAL A 143 -2.29 -5.98 18.26
CA VAL A 143 -3.01 -7.14 17.73
C VAL A 143 -3.20 -8.17 18.85
N THR A 144 -4.45 -8.54 19.16
CA THR A 144 -4.84 -9.49 20.22
C THR A 144 -5.84 -10.52 19.69
N GLY A 145 -5.93 -11.67 20.35
CA GLY A 145 -6.90 -12.74 20.04
C GLY A 145 -7.92 -12.98 21.15
N SER A 146 -7.95 -12.12 22.17
CA SER A 146 -8.77 -12.30 23.37
C SER A 146 -10.27 -12.00 23.18
N GLY A 147 -10.63 -11.20 22.18
CA GLY A 147 -12.00 -10.83 21.85
C GLY A 147 -12.66 -11.81 20.86
N SER A 148 -13.99 -11.80 20.82
CA SER A 148 -14.77 -12.59 19.86
C SER A 148 -14.93 -11.87 18.53
N GLY A 149 -14.70 -12.57 17.42
CA GLY A 149 -14.74 -12.03 16.06
C GLY A 149 -13.47 -11.28 15.67
N CYS A 150 -13.53 -10.59 14.54
CA CYS A 150 -12.46 -9.76 14.02
C CYS A 150 -12.94 -8.31 14.02
N PHE A 151 -12.11 -7.38 14.51
CA PHE A 151 -12.49 -5.97 14.55
C PHE A 151 -11.29 -5.05 14.72
N SER A 152 -11.48 -3.79 14.32
CA SER A 152 -10.47 -2.74 14.40
C SER A 152 -11.12 -1.37 14.56
N SER A 153 -10.31 -0.38 14.94
CA SER A 153 -10.69 1.03 14.84
C SER A 153 -10.43 1.55 13.43
N VAL A 154 -11.16 2.59 12.99
CA VAL A 154 -10.88 3.21 11.69
C VAL A 154 -9.84 4.34 11.83
N GLY A 155 -8.67 4.14 11.23
CA GLY A 155 -7.57 5.11 11.23
C GLY A 155 -6.76 5.15 12.53
N ARG A 156 -5.76 6.05 12.57
CA ARG A 156 -4.95 6.37 13.76
C ARG A 156 -5.80 7.15 14.76
N ARG A 157 -5.95 6.64 15.98
CA ARG A 157 -6.76 7.34 17.01
C ARG A 157 -6.06 8.52 17.66
N GLY A 158 -4.73 8.52 17.72
CA GLY A 158 -3.95 9.59 18.36
C GLY A 158 -3.99 9.59 19.90
N THR A 159 -4.51 8.51 20.50
CA THR A 159 -4.73 8.32 21.94
C THR A 159 -3.77 7.29 22.55
N GLY A 160 -2.73 6.87 21.83
CA GLY A 160 -1.85 5.79 22.25
C GLY A 160 -2.18 4.44 21.63
N GLU A 161 -2.41 3.43 22.48
CA GLU A 161 -2.77 2.08 22.03
C GLU A 161 -4.14 2.07 21.34
N GLN A 162 -4.26 1.40 20.20
CA GLN A 162 -5.54 0.98 19.63
C GLN A 162 -5.56 -0.53 19.40
N ILE A 163 -6.71 -1.16 19.63
CA ILE A 163 -6.86 -2.61 19.53
C ILE A 163 -7.29 -3.01 18.12
N LEU A 164 -6.62 -4.03 17.59
CA LEU A 164 -7.06 -4.83 16.46
C LEU A 164 -7.22 -6.27 16.96
N ASN A 165 -8.42 -6.82 16.93
CA ASN A 165 -8.69 -8.18 17.40
C ASN A 165 -8.82 -9.16 16.24
N LEU A 166 -8.16 -10.30 16.36
CA LEU A 166 -8.31 -11.44 15.46
C LEU A 166 -8.58 -12.67 16.32
N GLN A 167 -9.85 -13.07 16.47
CA GLN A 167 -10.17 -14.30 17.18
C GLN A 167 -9.38 -15.49 16.58
N PRO A 168 -8.68 -16.31 17.39
CA PRO A 168 -7.92 -17.45 16.89
C PRO A 168 -8.80 -18.47 16.17
N TYR A 169 -8.39 -18.78 14.93
CA TYR A 169 -8.94 -19.84 14.08
C TYR A 169 -7.79 -20.57 13.36
N ASP A 170 -8.07 -21.73 12.79
CA ASP A 170 -7.17 -22.34 11.82
C ASP A 170 -6.92 -21.39 10.64
N LEU A 171 -5.76 -21.49 10.00
CA LEU A 171 -5.45 -20.66 8.83
C LEU A 171 -6.50 -20.85 7.74
N GLU A 172 -6.82 -19.75 7.04
CA GLU A 172 -7.87 -19.67 6.02
C GLU A 172 -9.30 -19.87 6.53
N VAL A 173 -9.51 -19.78 7.84
CA VAL A 173 -10.83 -19.81 8.49
C VAL A 173 -11.03 -18.56 9.35
N GLY A 174 -12.27 -18.03 9.36
CA GLY A 174 -12.64 -16.89 10.20
C GLY A 174 -11.69 -15.71 10.06
N CYS A 175 -11.19 -15.21 11.19
CA CYS A 175 -10.24 -14.09 11.23
C CYS A 175 -8.86 -14.39 10.63
N PHE A 176 -8.53 -15.67 10.41
CA PHE A 176 -7.24 -16.10 9.88
C PHE A 176 -7.28 -16.44 8.39
N ARG A 177 -8.29 -15.95 7.66
CA ARG A 177 -8.17 -15.73 6.21
C ARG A 177 -7.24 -14.55 5.96
N LEU A 178 -6.31 -14.68 5.01
CA LEU A 178 -5.29 -13.65 4.79
C LEU A 178 -5.90 -12.26 4.52
N HIS A 179 -7.00 -12.24 3.77
CA HIS A 179 -7.65 -10.98 3.39
C HIS A 179 -8.63 -10.46 4.44
N THR A 180 -9.03 -11.27 5.43
CA THR A 180 -9.68 -10.76 6.63
C THR A 180 -8.67 -10.05 7.53
N ILE A 181 -7.43 -10.56 7.66
CA ILE A 181 -6.35 -9.82 8.33
C ILE A 181 -6.09 -8.48 7.64
N ILE A 182 -5.97 -8.48 6.30
CA ILE A 182 -5.80 -7.25 5.51
C ILE A 182 -6.98 -6.30 5.70
N HIS A 183 -8.22 -6.79 5.74
CA HIS A 183 -9.41 -6.00 6.00
C HIS A 183 -9.31 -5.24 7.34
N GLU A 184 -8.93 -5.92 8.42
CA GLU A 184 -8.77 -5.29 9.74
C GLU A 184 -7.63 -4.25 9.79
N PHE A 185 -6.51 -4.52 9.10
CA PHE A 185 -5.45 -3.53 8.94
C PHE A 185 -5.88 -2.36 8.05
N MET A 186 -6.73 -2.61 7.04
CA MET A 186 -7.28 -1.58 6.16
C MET A 186 -8.23 -0.65 6.92
N HIS A 187 -9.03 -1.17 7.85
CA HIS A 187 -9.71 -0.37 8.87
C HIS A 187 -8.71 0.46 9.68
N ALA A 188 -7.68 -0.18 10.26
CA ALA A 188 -6.72 0.52 11.12
C ALA A 188 -5.99 1.68 10.42
N VAL A 189 -5.85 1.64 9.09
CA VAL A 189 -5.26 2.72 8.28
C VAL A 189 -6.29 3.69 7.68
N GLY A 190 -7.57 3.59 8.02
CA GLY A 190 -8.56 4.66 7.81
C GLY A 190 -9.64 4.38 6.77
N PHE A 191 -9.88 3.11 6.42
CA PHE A 191 -10.92 2.77 5.46
C PHE A 191 -12.17 2.22 6.16
N TYR A 192 -13.32 2.81 5.85
CA TYR A 192 -14.62 2.23 6.17
C TYR A 192 -15.03 1.22 5.10
N HIS A 193 -16.12 0.50 5.39
CA HIS A 193 -16.70 -0.42 4.43
C HIS A 193 -17.20 0.23 3.14
N MET A 194 -17.12 -0.50 2.04
CA MET A 194 -17.58 -0.03 0.72
C MET A 194 -19.09 0.17 0.67
N GLN A 195 -19.91 -0.72 1.24
CA GLN A 195 -21.38 -0.55 1.25
C GLN A 195 -21.86 0.63 2.11
N SER A 196 -20.94 1.24 2.86
CA SER A 196 -21.20 2.46 3.62
C SER A 196 -20.79 3.73 2.87
N ALA A 197 -20.28 3.63 1.63
CA ALA A 197 -19.94 4.79 0.81
C ALA A 197 -21.12 5.77 0.68
N ALA A 198 -20.84 7.07 0.58
CA ALA A 198 -21.86 8.11 0.56
C ALA A 198 -22.82 7.96 -0.64
N GLU A 199 -22.25 7.56 -1.78
CA GLU A 199 -22.88 7.31 -3.07
C GLU A 199 -23.43 5.88 -3.23
N ARG A 200 -23.36 5.03 -2.20
CA ARG A 200 -23.67 3.58 -2.36
C ARG A 200 -25.07 3.30 -2.93
N ASP A 201 -26.07 4.15 -2.66
CA ASP A 201 -27.45 3.96 -3.17
C ASP A 201 -27.54 4.08 -4.72
N GLU A 202 -26.49 4.57 -5.39
CA GLU A 202 -26.39 4.56 -6.87
C GLU A 202 -25.89 3.22 -7.44
N TRP A 203 -25.44 2.31 -6.56
CA TRP A 203 -24.73 1.07 -6.89
C TRP A 203 -25.38 -0.15 -6.25
N VAL A 204 -25.93 -0.04 -5.05
CA VAL A 204 -26.60 -1.13 -4.34
C VAL A 204 -27.92 -0.67 -3.71
N GLU A 205 -28.86 -1.59 -3.64
CA GLU A 205 -30.09 -1.47 -2.85
C GLU A 205 -29.94 -2.29 -1.57
N ILE A 206 -30.34 -1.69 -0.45
CA ILE A 206 -30.40 -2.37 0.86
C ILE A 206 -31.82 -2.88 1.08
N ILE A 207 -31.97 -4.19 1.25
CA ILE A 207 -33.26 -4.85 1.47
C ILE A 207 -33.54 -4.90 2.97
N TRP A 208 -34.05 -3.79 3.51
CA TRP A 208 -34.22 -3.59 4.95
C TRP A 208 -35.04 -4.68 5.65
N ASP A 209 -36.10 -5.18 5.01
CA ASP A 209 -36.98 -6.23 5.56
C ASP A 209 -36.28 -7.59 5.75
N LYS A 210 -35.08 -7.78 5.19
CA LYS A 210 -34.27 -8.98 5.32
C LYS A 210 -33.16 -8.88 6.36
N ILE A 211 -32.98 -7.72 6.99
CA ILE A 211 -31.93 -7.48 7.98
C ILE A 211 -32.40 -7.88 9.38
N ARG A 212 -31.56 -8.59 10.13
CA ARG A 212 -31.83 -8.98 11.51
C ARG A 212 -32.10 -7.74 12.38
N ALA A 213 -33.21 -7.78 13.12
CA ALA A 213 -33.61 -6.68 13.99
C ALA A 213 -32.47 -6.26 14.95
N GLY A 214 -32.22 -4.96 15.05
CA GLY A 214 -31.15 -4.37 15.86
C GLY A 214 -29.78 -4.29 15.17
N THR A 215 -29.66 -4.73 13.91
CA THR A 215 -28.43 -4.63 13.10
C THR A 215 -28.55 -3.69 11.90
N GLU A 216 -29.68 -3.00 11.75
CA GLU A 216 -29.96 -2.07 10.65
C GLU A 216 -28.92 -0.94 10.59
N GLY A 217 -28.42 -0.51 11.74
CA GLY A 217 -27.37 0.51 11.84
C GLY A 217 -26.06 0.15 11.12
N ASN A 218 -25.81 -1.14 10.86
CA ASN A 218 -24.62 -1.61 10.13
C ASN A 218 -24.65 -1.25 8.64
N PHE A 219 -25.81 -0.84 8.12
CA PHE A 219 -26.00 -0.42 6.73
C PHE A 219 -26.06 1.10 6.57
N ASN A 220 -25.80 1.85 7.65
CA ASN A 220 -25.77 3.30 7.60
C ASN A 220 -24.60 3.78 6.73
N LYS A 221 -24.89 4.75 5.86
CA LYS A 221 -23.89 5.39 5.02
C LYS A 221 -23.03 6.34 5.84
N GLN A 222 -21.77 6.43 5.47
CA GLN A 222 -20.88 7.49 5.88
C GLN A 222 -21.18 8.75 5.08
N SER A 223 -21.08 9.91 5.72
CA SER A 223 -21.23 11.20 5.03
C SER A 223 -20.08 11.42 4.05
N ALA A 224 -20.33 12.07 2.91
CA ALA A 224 -19.27 12.54 2.01
C ALA A 224 -18.31 13.56 2.68
N THR A 225 -18.68 14.08 3.85
CA THR A 225 -17.81 14.91 4.70
C THR A 225 -16.95 14.08 5.68
N VAL A 226 -17.11 12.76 5.68
CA VAL A 226 -16.41 11.79 6.54
C VAL A 226 -15.52 10.90 5.71
N VAL A 227 -16.00 10.38 4.60
CA VAL A 227 -15.22 9.49 3.74
C VAL A 227 -14.85 10.16 2.43
N SER A 228 -13.57 10.07 2.07
CA SER A 228 -13.11 10.32 0.71
C SER A 228 -13.18 9.03 -0.10
N ASN A 229 -13.74 9.09 -1.30
CA ASN A 229 -13.58 8.02 -2.28
C ASN A 229 -12.20 8.08 -2.96
N TYR A 230 -11.39 9.10 -2.63
CA TYR A 230 -10.11 9.41 -3.25
C TYR A 230 -10.20 9.51 -4.78
N GLY A 231 -11.37 9.88 -5.33
CA GLY A 231 -11.61 9.92 -6.78
C GLY A 231 -11.65 8.55 -7.46
N VAL A 232 -11.97 7.49 -6.70
CA VAL A 232 -12.11 6.11 -7.21
C VAL A 232 -13.59 5.71 -7.10
N ASP A 233 -14.15 5.19 -8.20
CA ASP A 233 -15.55 4.76 -8.25
C ASP A 233 -15.81 3.54 -7.35
N TYR A 234 -17.10 3.32 -7.01
CA TYR A 234 -17.57 2.19 -6.23
C TYR A 234 -17.02 0.84 -6.72
N ASP A 235 -16.75 -0.05 -5.78
CA ASP A 235 -16.08 -1.31 -6.05
C ASP A 235 -16.78 -2.50 -5.36
N TYR A 236 -17.56 -3.25 -6.14
CA TYR A 236 -18.22 -4.46 -5.68
C TYR A 236 -17.22 -5.55 -5.24
N GLY A 237 -16.02 -5.57 -5.82
CA GLY A 237 -14.97 -6.53 -5.54
C GLY A 237 -14.05 -6.12 -4.39
N SER A 238 -14.31 -4.99 -3.72
CA SER A 238 -13.49 -4.49 -2.63
C SER A 238 -13.44 -5.49 -1.47
N VAL A 239 -12.25 -5.66 -0.88
CA VAL A 239 -12.09 -6.44 0.36
C VAL A 239 -12.84 -5.80 1.53
N MET A 240 -13.19 -4.51 1.43
CA MET A 240 -14.00 -3.77 2.39
C MET A 240 -15.50 -3.83 2.10
N HIS A 241 -15.96 -4.59 1.10
CA HIS A 241 -17.38 -4.76 0.84
C HIS A 241 -17.95 -5.91 1.67
N TYR A 242 -19.11 -5.70 2.27
CA TYR A 242 -19.92 -6.77 2.88
C TYR A 242 -20.32 -7.86 1.90
N SER A 243 -20.61 -9.04 2.44
CA SER A 243 -21.30 -10.08 1.68
C SER A 243 -22.72 -9.64 1.31
N LYS A 244 -23.26 -10.21 0.24
CA LYS A 244 -24.65 -9.95 -0.19
C LYS A 244 -25.68 -10.38 0.86
N THR A 245 -25.33 -11.31 1.75
CA THR A 245 -26.18 -11.88 2.80
C THR A 245 -25.87 -11.33 4.19
N ALA A 246 -25.07 -10.27 4.29
CA ALA A 246 -24.63 -9.71 5.56
C ALA A 246 -25.84 -9.41 6.47
N PHE A 247 -25.79 -9.86 7.71
CA PHE A 247 -26.85 -9.67 8.72
C PHE A 247 -28.25 -10.15 8.31
N SER A 248 -28.34 -11.09 7.36
CA SER A 248 -29.61 -11.64 6.90
C SER A 248 -30.34 -12.45 7.98
N ILE A 249 -31.67 -12.32 8.03
CA ILE A 249 -32.54 -13.12 8.92
C ILE A 249 -32.55 -14.60 8.52
N ASP A 250 -32.51 -14.88 7.21
CA ASP A 250 -32.77 -16.22 6.64
C ASP A 250 -31.73 -16.64 5.59
N GLY A 251 -30.64 -15.88 5.45
CA GLY A 251 -29.61 -16.08 4.43
C GLY A 251 -29.98 -15.55 3.04
N SER A 252 -31.11 -14.85 2.89
CA SER A 252 -31.41 -14.07 1.69
C SER A 252 -30.53 -12.83 1.55
N ASP A 253 -30.45 -12.30 0.33
CA ASP A 253 -29.63 -11.13 0.04
C ASP A 253 -30.20 -9.88 0.74
N THR A 254 -29.37 -9.21 1.54
CA THR A 254 -29.62 -7.91 2.16
C THR A 254 -29.03 -6.76 1.34
N ILE A 255 -28.07 -7.05 0.45
CA ILE A 255 -27.47 -6.10 -0.48
C ILE A 255 -27.63 -6.62 -1.91
N VAL A 256 -28.34 -5.85 -2.75
CA VAL A 256 -28.57 -6.19 -4.16
C VAL A 256 -27.87 -5.16 -5.05
N ALA A 257 -27.07 -5.62 -6.01
CA ALA A 257 -26.41 -4.74 -6.96
C ALA A 257 -27.41 -4.16 -7.97
N LEU A 258 -27.36 -2.83 -8.17
CA LEU A 258 -28.17 -2.10 -9.16
C LEU A 258 -27.54 -2.07 -10.55
N ARG A 259 -26.26 -2.45 -10.65
CA ARG A 259 -25.47 -2.47 -11.89
C ARG A 259 -24.79 -3.83 -12.05
N ASP A 260 -24.23 -4.07 -13.25
CA ASP A 260 -23.45 -5.27 -13.52
C ASP A 260 -22.23 -5.34 -12.58
N LEU A 261 -22.05 -6.50 -11.95
CA LEU A 261 -20.91 -6.80 -11.10
C LEU A 261 -19.61 -6.95 -11.90
N ASN A 262 -19.68 -7.10 -13.23
CA ASN A 262 -18.53 -7.33 -14.11
C ASN A 262 -17.68 -8.53 -13.67
N GLY A 263 -18.32 -9.59 -13.17
CA GLY A 263 -17.66 -10.79 -12.66
C GLY A 263 -17.10 -10.69 -11.23
N GLU A 264 -17.26 -9.55 -10.55
CA GLU A 264 -16.87 -9.40 -9.15
C GLU A 264 -17.88 -10.04 -8.18
N THR A 265 -17.43 -10.34 -6.96
CA THR A 265 -18.24 -10.94 -5.90
C THR A 265 -18.18 -10.08 -4.64
N MET A 266 -19.33 -9.55 -4.21
CA MET A 266 -19.46 -8.80 -2.95
C MET A 266 -19.15 -9.71 -1.75
N GLY A 267 -18.31 -9.24 -0.82
CA GLY A 267 -17.90 -10.00 0.35
C GLY A 267 -16.74 -10.97 0.11
N GLN A 268 -16.05 -10.89 -1.02
CA GLN A 268 -14.88 -11.72 -1.26
C GLN A 268 -13.76 -11.43 -0.23
N ARG A 269 -13.04 -12.50 0.17
CA ARG A 269 -11.86 -12.46 1.05
C ARG A 269 -10.68 -13.21 0.44
N VAL A 270 -10.47 -12.98 -0.86
CA VAL A 270 -9.47 -13.68 -1.69
C VAL A 270 -8.37 -12.74 -2.17
N ARG A 271 -8.65 -11.43 -2.34
CA ARG A 271 -7.67 -10.42 -2.77
C ARG A 271 -8.04 -9.02 -2.29
N MET A 272 -7.06 -8.10 -2.23
CA MET A 272 -7.38 -6.68 -2.38
C MET A 272 -7.74 -6.41 -3.85
N SER A 273 -8.78 -5.62 -4.09
CA SER A 273 -9.09 -5.20 -5.44
C SER A 273 -8.06 -4.17 -5.94
N GLU A 274 -8.05 -3.91 -7.25
CA GLU A 274 -7.20 -2.85 -7.80
C GLU A 274 -7.62 -1.46 -7.29
N LYS A 275 -8.91 -1.28 -7.01
CA LYS A 275 -9.46 -0.04 -6.48
C LYS A 275 -9.15 0.14 -4.99
N ASP A 276 -9.08 -0.94 -4.20
CA ASP A 276 -8.60 -0.90 -2.81
C ASP A 276 -7.16 -0.37 -2.76
N ILE A 277 -6.27 -0.96 -3.57
CA ILE A 277 -4.86 -0.57 -3.66
C ILE A 277 -4.74 0.89 -4.13
N LEU A 278 -5.49 1.29 -5.16
CA LEU A 278 -5.46 2.65 -5.66
C LEU A 278 -5.89 3.67 -4.60
N ARG A 279 -6.94 3.38 -3.81
CA ARG A 279 -7.38 4.27 -2.74
C ARG A 279 -6.36 4.35 -1.62
N LEU A 280 -5.74 3.24 -1.22
CA LEU A 280 -4.65 3.22 -0.24
C LEU A 280 -3.45 4.05 -0.71
N ASN A 281 -3.06 3.94 -1.99
CA ASN A 281 -1.96 4.71 -2.55
C ASN A 281 -2.29 6.20 -2.64
N ARG A 282 -3.52 6.55 -3.02
CA ARG A 282 -3.97 7.95 -2.97
C ARG A 282 -3.99 8.53 -1.56
N ALA A 283 -4.21 7.69 -0.55
CA ALA A 283 -4.19 8.10 0.85
C ALA A 283 -2.77 8.24 1.42
N TYR A 284 -1.82 7.36 1.05
CA TYR A 284 -0.54 7.21 1.76
C TYR A 284 0.73 7.34 0.91
N CYS A 285 0.64 7.33 -0.42
CA CYS A 285 1.81 7.42 -1.30
C CYS A 285 2.11 8.82 -1.83
N TYR A 286 1.20 9.79 -1.63
CA TYR A 286 1.41 11.16 -2.08
C TYR A 286 1.91 12.00 -0.90
N ASP A 287 3.17 12.44 -0.98
CA ASP A 287 3.80 13.27 0.06
C ASP A 287 3.05 14.58 0.26
N VAL A 288 2.68 14.83 1.53
CA VAL A 288 2.38 16.17 2.05
C VAL A 288 3.71 16.92 2.23
N GLU A 289 4.41 17.17 1.12
CA GLU A 289 5.44 18.22 1.03
C GLU A 289 5.84 18.59 -0.42
N THR A 290 4.99 18.29 -1.42
CA THR A 290 5.15 18.87 -2.76
C THR A 290 3.89 19.63 -3.14
N THR A 291 3.99 20.96 -3.09
CA THR A 291 3.13 21.81 -3.90
C THR A 291 3.40 21.48 -5.37
N GLN A 292 2.32 21.21 -6.11
CA GLN A 292 2.28 20.71 -7.49
C GLN A 292 2.68 19.24 -7.68
N ALA A 293 1.67 18.37 -7.59
CA ALA A 293 1.63 17.21 -8.47
C ALA A 293 1.79 17.71 -9.92
N PRO A 294 2.72 17.16 -10.72
CA PRO A 294 2.74 17.45 -12.14
C PRO A 294 1.40 16.98 -12.70
N ILE A 295 0.69 17.89 -13.37
CA ILE A 295 -0.42 17.52 -14.24
C ILE A 295 0.22 16.71 -15.37
N VAL A 296 0.24 15.38 -15.24
CA VAL A 296 0.63 14.49 -16.33
C VAL A 296 -0.54 14.43 -17.29
N ASN A 297 -0.50 15.27 -18.33
CA ASN A 297 -1.35 15.09 -19.51
C ASN A 297 -1.01 13.75 -20.20
N PRO A 298 -1.98 13.06 -20.81
CA PRO A 298 -1.76 11.78 -21.46
C PRO A 298 -1.02 11.96 -22.80
N GLY A 299 0.24 11.53 -22.85
CA GLY A 299 1.07 11.33 -24.03
C GLY A 299 2.50 10.95 -23.59
N LEU A 300 3.29 10.08 -24.23
CA LEU A 300 3.26 9.57 -25.63
C LEU A 300 4.15 8.31 -25.82
N ALA A 301 4.56 7.61 -24.75
CA ALA A 301 5.47 6.46 -24.85
C ALA A 301 4.76 5.15 -24.49
N GLU A 302 4.21 4.49 -25.50
CA GLU A 302 3.47 3.24 -25.33
C GLU A 302 4.36 2.00 -25.53
N LEU A 303 4.27 1.06 -24.59
CA LEU A 303 4.80 -0.28 -24.71
C LEU A 303 3.66 -1.24 -25.02
N ILE A 304 3.60 -1.66 -26.27
CA ILE A 304 2.55 -2.56 -26.76
C ILE A 304 2.86 -3.99 -26.35
N MET A 305 1.98 -4.62 -25.57
CA MET A 305 2.17 -5.98 -25.04
C MET A 305 1.14 -6.96 -25.55
N SER A 306 1.62 -8.12 -26.00
CA SER A 306 0.85 -9.32 -26.31
C SER A 306 1.20 -10.43 -25.33
N PHE A 307 0.22 -11.20 -24.87
CA PHE A 307 0.43 -12.34 -23.98
C PHE A 307 0.16 -13.66 -24.72
N VAL A 308 1.07 -14.62 -24.60
CA VAL A 308 0.83 -15.97 -25.13
C VAL A 308 0.05 -16.79 -24.10
N ASN A 309 -1.24 -17.01 -24.37
CA ASN A 309 -2.23 -17.67 -23.49
C ASN A 309 -1.84 -19.08 -22.98
N ASN A 310 -0.80 -19.72 -23.54
CA ASN A 310 -0.47 -21.11 -23.23
C ASN A 310 0.79 -21.29 -22.37
N ILE A 311 1.45 -20.20 -21.93
CA ILE A 311 2.79 -20.28 -21.33
C ILE A 311 2.99 -19.37 -20.10
N ILE A 312 1.93 -18.70 -19.64
CA ILE A 312 1.85 -18.07 -18.30
C ILE A 312 0.76 -18.83 -17.55
N ASN A 313 1.15 -19.58 -16.52
CA ASN A 313 0.38 -20.72 -16.04
C ASN A 313 -0.76 -20.35 -15.08
N THR A 314 -0.87 -19.09 -14.63
CA THR A 314 -1.93 -18.63 -13.71
C THR A 314 -2.34 -17.17 -13.94
N LEU A 315 -3.59 -16.83 -13.57
CA LEU A 315 -4.06 -15.44 -13.48
C LEU A 315 -3.18 -14.59 -12.55
N ASP A 316 -2.60 -15.21 -11.52
CA ASP A 316 -1.71 -14.52 -10.58
C ASP A 316 -0.40 -14.07 -11.23
N GLN A 317 0.18 -14.88 -12.12
CA GLN A 317 1.39 -14.53 -12.85
C GLN A 317 1.15 -13.36 -13.82
N VAL A 318 0.02 -13.40 -14.55
CA VAL A 318 -0.41 -12.28 -15.41
C VAL A 318 -0.63 -11.01 -14.58
N SER A 319 -1.28 -11.12 -13.42
CA SER A 319 -1.46 -10.02 -12.47
C SER A 319 -0.12 -9.44 -12.01
N TYR A 320 0.88 -10.27 -11.70
CA TYR A 320 2.23 -9.82 -11.33
C TYR A 320 2.93 -9.03 -12.44
N ILE A 321 2.77 -9.46 -13.70
CA ILE A 321 3.31 -8.76 -14.86
C ILE A 321 2.67 -7.37 -14.99
N HIS A 322 1.34 -7.30 -14.89
CA HIS A 322 0.63 -6.01 -14.88
C HIS A 322 1.02 -5.13 -13.69
N ARG A 323 1.32 -5.69 -12.51
CA ARG A 323 1.82 -4.91 -11.37
C ARG A 323 3.19 -4.30 -11.63
N GLY A 324 4.11 -5.03 -12.28
CA GLY A 324 5.40 -4.48 -12.71
C GLY A 324 5.23 -3.32 -13.69
N ALA A 325 4.32 -3.48 -14.66
CA ALA A 325 4.00 -2.45 -15.64
C ALA A 325 3.42 -1.20 -14.94
N ARG A 326 2.39 -1.37 -14.12
CA ARG A 326 1.77 -0.28 -13.36
C ARG A 326 2.76 0.48 -12.49
N ARG A 327 3.73 -0.21 -11.86
CA ARG A 327 4.74 0.46 -11.04
C ARG A 327 5.59 1.43 -11.85
N MET A 328 5.90 1.10 -13.11
CA MET A 328 6.58 2.02 -14.02
C MET A 328 5.64 3.15 -14.49
N GLU A 329 4.36 2.86 -14.74
CA GLU A 329 3.36 3.88 -15.13
C GLU A 329 3.10 4.93 -14.04
N GLU A 330 3.22 4.56 -12.77
CA GLU A 330 3.02 5.44 -11.61
C GLU A 330 4.10 6.53 -11.49
N VAL A 331 5.33 6.21 -11.89
CA VAL A 331 6.50 7.07 -11.68
C VAL A 331 7.09 7.59 -12.99
N THR A 332 6.47 7.24 -14.12
CA THR A 332 6.87 7.68 -15.47
C THR A 332 5.68 7.98 -16.36
N CYS A 333 5.93 8.54 -17.55
CA CYS A 333 4.94 8.71 -18.60
C CYS A 333 4.75 7.46 -19.49
N LEU A 334 5.49 6.37 -19.25
CA LEU A 334 5.34 5.13 -20.01
C LEU A 334 3.95 4.54 -19.80
N ARG A 335 3.34 3.98 -20.83
CA ARG A 335 2.04 3.30 -20.75
C ARG A 335 2.11 1.93 -21.41
N PHE A 336 1.63 0.90 -20.73
CA PHE A 336 1.64 -0.47 -21.21
C PHE A 336 0.28 -0.80 -21.81
N VAL A 337 0.23 -0.94 -23.13
CA VAL A 337 -1.01 -1.02 -23.90
C VAL A 337 -1.19 -2.43 -24.47
N PRO A 338 -2.39 -3.03 -24.41
CA PRO A 338 -2.64 -4.31 -25.06
C PRO A 338 -2.40 -4.25 -26.58
N TYR A 339 -1.78 -5.29 -27.12
CA TYR A 339 -1.57 -5.44 -28.55
C TYR A 339 -2.89 -5.53 -29.32
N ASP A 340 -2.94 -4.83 -30.46
CA ASP A 340 -4.02 -4.88 -31.44
C ASP A 340 -3.39 -5.03 -32.83
N PRO A 341 -3.56 -6.19 -33.48
CA PRO A 341 -2.97 -6.46 -34.80
C PRO A 341 -3.48 -5.54 -35.92
N LYS A 342 -4.54 -4.77 -35.70
CA LYS A 342 -5.05 -3.79 -36.67
C LYS A 342 -4.32 -2.45 -36.61
N VAL A 343 -3.69 -2.14 -35.48
CA VAL A 343 -3.13 -0.81 -35.19
C VAL A 343 -1.62 -0.87 -34.98
N HIS A 344 -1.14 -1.94 -34.35
CA HIS A 344 0.23 -2.04 -33.89
C HIS A 344 1.07 -2.91 -34.83
N ASN A 345 2.17 -2.34 -35.32
CA ASN A 345 3.14 -3.07 -36.14
C ASN A 345 4.24 -3.70 -35.29
N ASP A 346 4.73 -3.00 -34.26
CA ASP A 346 5.74 -3.48 -33.32
C ASP A 346 5.14 -3.72 -31.95
N PHE A 347 5.50 -4.83 -31.31
CA PHE A 347 4.97 -5.21 -30.00
C PHE A 347 5.88 -6.19 -29.28
N ILE A 348 5.76 -6.21 -27.96
CA ILE A 348 6.43 -7.17 -27.09
C ILE A 348 5.51 -8.36 -26.87
N THR A 349 5.97 -9.55 -27.18
CA THR A 349 5.32 -10.79 -26.77
C THR A 349 5.90 -11.24 -25.44
N VAL A 350 5.07 -11.22 -24.40
CA VAL A 350 5.38 -11.75 -23.08
C VAL A 350 5.10 -13.26 -23.07
N THR A 351 6.14 -14.05 -22.83
CA THR A 351 6.12 -15.52 -22.88
C THR A 351 6.87 -16.14 -21.70
N GLY A 352 6.65 -17.42 -21.43
CA GLY A 352 7.40 -18.21 -20.44
C GLY A 352 8.03 -19.47 -21.04
N SER A 353 8.26 -19.47 -22.35
CA SER A 353 8.67 -20.67 -23.12
C SER A 353 10.17 -20.96 -23.04
N GLY A 354 10.98 -19.94 -22.76
CA GLY A 354 12.42 -20.04 -22.61
C GLY A 354 12.85 -20.24 -21.16
N SER A 355 14.10 -20.68 -20.98
CA SER A 355 14.74 -20.72 -19.67
C SER A 355 15.32 -19.34 -19.31
N GLY A 356 15.11 -18.93 -18.06
CA GLY A 356 15.55 -17.65 -17.53
C GLY A 356 14.59 -16.48 -17.80
N CYS A 357 15.00 -15.31 -17.34
CA CYS A 357 14.32 -14.04 -17.61
C CYS A 357 15.19 -13.28 -18.61
N PHE A 358 14.60 -12.82 -19.72
CA PHE A 358 15.33 -12.04 -20.69
C PHE A 358 14.37 -11.22 -21.57
N SER A 359 14.88 -10.12 -22.09
CA SER A 359 14.13 -9.23 -22.97
C SER A 359 15.04 -8.67 -24.06
N SER A 360 14.45 -8.28 -25.17
CA SER A 360 15.17 -7.50 -26.19
C SER A 360 15.44 -6.09 -25.67
N VAL A 361 16.64 -5.55 -25.94
CA VAL A 361 16.94 -4.16 -25.56
C VAL A 361 16.36 -3.19 -26.58
N GLY A 362 15.38 -2.39 -26.15
CA GLY A 362 14.72 -1.35 -26.95
C GLY A 362 13.75 -1.87 -28.00
N ARG A 363 13.08 -0.95 -28.70
CA ARG A 363 12.19 -1.24 -29.84
C ARG A 363 13.02 -1.67 -31.05
N ARG A 364 12.77 -2.88 -31.58
CA ARG A 364 13.50 -3.40 -32.74
C ARG A 364 12.99 -2.91 -34.10
N GLY A 365 11.71 -2.52 -34.20
CA GLY A 365 11.12 -2.03 -35.44
C GLY A 365 10.89 -3.12 -36.51
N THR A 366 10.93 -4.40 -36.12
CA THR A 366 10.81 -5.56 -37.01
C THR A 366 9.56 -6.38 -36.73
N GLY A 367 8.58 -5.82 -36.01
CA GLY A 367 7.40 -6.52 -35.56
C GLY A 367 7.51 -7.04 -34.13
N GLU A 368 7.31 -8.35 -33.98
CA GLU A 368 7.37 -9.03 -32.68
C GLU A 368 8.78 -8.99 -32.07
N GLN A 369 8.86 -8.64 -30.78
CA GLN A 369 10.04 -8.85 -29.95
C GLN A 369 9.68 -9.61 -28.67
N ILE A 370 10.59 -10.46 -28.20
CA ILE A 370 10.31 -11.37 -27.08
C ILE A 370 10.74 -10.74 -25.75
N LEU A 371 9.87 -10.87 -24.75
CA LEU A 371 10.18 -10.77 -23.33
C LEU A 371 9.80 -12.10 -22.67
N ASN A 372 10.79 -12.85 -22.22
CA ASN A 372 10.61 -14.15 -21.58
C ASN A 372 10.70 -14.03 -20.06
N LEU A 373 9.71 -14.58 -19.38
CA LEU A 373 9.68 -14.77 -17.94
C LEU A 373 9.47 -16.26 -17.66
N GLN A 374 10.55 -16.98 -17.34
CA GLN A 374 10.44 -18.38 -16.96
C GLN A 374 9.38 -18.56 -15.85
N PRO A 375 8.42 -19.49 -16.01
CA PRO A 375 7.41 -19.77 -15.00
C PRO A 375 8.06 -20.18 -13.68
N ASN A 376 7.90 -19.33 -12.68
CA ASN A 376 8.32 -19.58 -11.30
C ASN A 376 7.14 -19.26 -10.37
N ASN A 377 7.22 -19.73 -9.13
CA ASN A 377 6.30 -19.26 -8.09
C ASN A 377 6.45 -17.73 -7.92
N LEU A 378 5.41 -17.07 -7.43
CA LEU A 378 5.45 -15.64 -7.17
C LEU A 378 6.56 -15.32 -6.15
N GLU A 379 7.20 -14.16 -6.29
CA GLU A 379 8.33 -13.68 -5.49
C GLU A 379 9.65 -14.46 -5.63
N VAL A 380 9.73 -15.40 -6.58
CA VAL A 380 10.98 -16.10 -6.92
C VAL A 380 11.24 -16.08 -8.42
N GLY A 381 12.53 -16.13 -8.78
CA GLY A 381 12.98 -16.11 -10.17
C GLY A 381 12.44 -14.91 -10.95
N CYS A 382 11.80 -15.18 -12.09
CA CYS A 382 11.26 -14.14 -12.97
C CYS A 382 10.00 -13.45 -12.43
N PHE A 383 9.33 -14.03 -11.43
CA PHE A 383 8.10 -13.51 -10.86
C PHE A 383 8.30 -12.74 -9.54
N ARG A 384 9.50 -12.19 -9.34
CA ARG A 384 9.73 -11.05 -8.44
C ARG A 384 9.33 -9.76 -9.15
N LEU A 385 8.63 -8.87 -8.46
CA LEU A 385 8.13 -7.62 -9.06
C LEU A 385 9.24 -6.83 -9.77
N HIS A 386 10.39 -6.66 -9.13
CA HIS A 386 11.49 -5.87 -9.68
C HIS A 386 12.35 -6.63 -10.69
N THR A 387 12.23 -7.96 -10.79
CA THR A 387 12.77 -8.70 -11.93
C THR A 387 11.90 -8.48 -13.17
N ILE A 388 10.58 -8.41 -13.04
CA ILE A 388 9.69 -8.06 -14.16
C ILE A 388 10.00 -6.64 -14.66
N ILE A 389 10.13 -5.67 -13.74
CA ILE A 389 10.52 -4.30 -14.08
C ILE A 389 11.88 -4.26 -14.78
N HIS A 390 12.85 -5.07 -14.33
CA HIS A 390 14.15 -5.21 -15.01
C HIS A 390 14.00 -5.63 -16.48
N GLU A 391 13.16 -6.62 -16.78
CA GLU A 391 12.91 -7.05 -18.16
C GLU A 391 12.15 -6.01 -18.99
N PHE A 392 11.27 -5.24 -18.35
CA PHE A 392 10.63 -4.07 -18.99
C PHE A 392 11.63 -2.95 -19.26
N MET A 393 12.58 -2.69 -18.33
CA MET A 393 13.64 -1.71 -18.53
C MET A 393 14.53 -2.07 -19.73
N HIS A 394 14.84 -3.35 -19.92
CA HIS A 394 15.43 -3.82 -21.17
C HIS A 394 14.54 -3.50 -22.38
N ALA A 395 13.25 -3.83 -22.35
CA ALA A 395 12.34 -3.57 -23.47
C ALA A 395 12.26 -2.09 -23.85
N VAL A 396 12.41 -1.17 -22.89
CA VAL A 396 12.50 0.29 -23.09
C VAL A 396 13.94 0.80 -23.30
N GLY A 397 14.87 -0.07 -23.67
CA GLY A 397 16.19 0.33 -24.20
C GLY A 397 17.32 0.44 -23.19
N PHE A 398 17.14 0.01 -21.94
CA PHE A 398 18.20 0.08 -20.95
C PHE A 398 19.08 -1.18 -20.97
N TYR A 399 20.38 -0.97 -21.11
CA TYR A 399 21.39 -1.99 -20.86
C TYR A 399 21.66 -2.11 -19.36
N HIS A 400 22.31 -3.21 -18.96
CA HIS A 400 22.76 -3.37 -17.60
C HIS A 400 23.77 -2.28 -17.19
N MET A 401 23.73 -1.88 -15.92
CA MET A 401 24.53 -0.77 -15.41
C MET A 401 26.04 -1.07 -15.48
N GLN A 402 26.46 -2.33 -15.23
CA GLN A 402 27.86 -2.74 -15.41
C GLN A 402 28.32 -2.81 -16.87
N SER A 403 27.47 -2.44 -17.82
CA SER A 403 27.84 -2.26 -19.23
C SER A 403 27.84 -0.78 -19.66
N ALA A 404 27.59 0.17 -18.74
CA ALA A 404 27.59 1.60 -19.02
C ALA A 404 28.93 2.08 -19.60
N ALA A 405 28.92 3.14 -20.40
CA ALA A 405 30.11 3.62 -21.11
C ALA A 405 31.18 4.16 -20.15
N GLU A 406 30.73 4.79 -19.08
CA GLU A 406 31.52 5.40 -18.01
C GLU A 406 31.88 4.42 -16.87
N ARG A 407 31.44 3.15 -16.96
CA ARG A 407 31.53 2.19 -15.84
C ARG A 407 32.92 2.01 -15.23
N ASP A 408 34.00 2.15 -16.02
CA ASP A 408 35.38 1.95 -15.53
C ASP A 408 35.81 3.04 -14.53
N GLU A 409 35.05 4.13 -14.41
CA GLU A 409 35.23 5.14 -13.35
C GLU A 409 34.56 4.76 -12.02
N TRP A 410 33.70 3.73 -12.03
CA TRP A 410 32.81 3.38 -10.93
C TRP A 410 32.98 1.93 -10.46
N VAL A 411 33.32 1.02 -11.36
CA VAL A 411 33.55 -0.39 -11.06
C VAL A 411 34.77 -0.93 -11.78
N GLU A 412 35.45 -1.88 -11.14
CA GLU A 412 36.47 -2.73 -11.75
C GLU A 412 35.87 -4.10 -12.07
N ILE A 413 36.12 -4.61 -13.28
CA ILE A 413 35.76 -5.96 -13.69
C ILE A 413 36.96 -6.89 -13.48
N VAL A 414 36.78 -7.93 -12.67
CA VAL A 414 37.82 -8.89 -12.31
C VAL A 414 37.78 -10.08 -13.29
N TRP A 415 38.45 -9.91 -14.43
CA TRP A 415 38.32 -10.82 -15.58
C TRP A 415 38.74 -12.27 -15.30
N ASP A 416 39.74 -12.50 -14.46
CA ASP A 416 40.24 -13.85 -14.12
C ASP A 416 39.28 -14.64 -13.21
N LYS A 417 38.27 -13.98 -12.64
CA LYS A 417 37.22 -14.59 -11.81
C LYS A 417 35.93 -14.90 -12.57
N ILE A 418 35.84 -14.52 -13.84
CA ILE A 418 34.66 -14.74 -14.68
C ILE A 418 34.69 -16.15 -15.28
N GLN A 419 33.54 -16.82 -15.30
CA GLN A 419 33.35 -18.11 -15.96
C GLN A 419 33.69 -18.00 -17.45
N ALA A 420 34.58 -18.88 -17.92
CA ALA A 420 35.03 -18.90 -19.30
C ALA A 420 33.85 -18.98 -20.29
N GLY A 421 33.82 -18.07 -21.27
CA GLY A 421 32.75 -17.96 -22.28
C GLY A 421 31.60 -17.03 -21.89
N THR A 422 31.64 -16.41 -20.70
CA THR A 422 30.60 -15.45 -20.23
C THR A 422 31.11 -14.01 -20.15
N GLU A 423 32.35 -13.75 -20.57
CA GLU A 423 33.03 -12.45 -20.48
C GLU A 423 32.28 -11.35 -21.24
N GLY A 424 31.57 -11.72 -22.32
CA GLY A 424 30.74 -10.80 -23.10
C GLY A 424 29.64 -10.10 -22.29
N ASN A 425 29.18 -10.68 -21.17
CA ASN A 425 28.18 -10.07 -20.30
C ASN A 425 28.69 -8.83 -19.54
N PHE A 426 30.00 -8.59 -19.54
CA PHE A 426 30.66 -7.44 -18.92
C PHE A 426 31.23 -6.45 -19.94
N ALA A 427 30.96 -6.69 -21.23
CA ALA A 427 31.39 -5.81 -22.30
C ALA A 427 30.80 -4.41 -22.13
N LYS A 428 31.66 -3.39 -22.32
CA LYS A 428 31.26 -1.98 -22.30
C LYS A 428 30.39 -1.66 -23.51
N GLN A 429 29.35 -0.86 -23.31
CA GLN A 429 28.68 -0.18 -24.40
C GLN A 429 29.36 1.16 -24.69
N SER A 430 29.36 1.57 -25.96
CA SER A 430 29.89 2.89 -26.32
C SER A 430 28.87 3.99 -26.04
N GLU A 431 29.33 5.24 -25.88
CA GLU A 431 28.46 6.42 -25.73
C GLU A 431 27.57 6.67 -26.97
N THR A 432 27.92 6.08 -28.12
CA THR A 432 27.06 6.12 -29.31
C THR A 432 25.89 5.13 -29.26
N VAL A 433 25.93 4.16 -28.34
CA VAL A 433 24.90 3.12 -28.17
C VAL A 433 24.08 3.34 -26.91
N VAL A 434 24.70 3.79 -25.82
CA VAL A 434 24.03 4.06 -24.53
C VAL A 434 24.19 5.51 -24.10
N SER A 435 23.16 6.05 -23.47
CA SER A 435 23.18 7.34 -22.80
C SER A 435 22.96 7.16 -21.30
N ASN A 436 23.68 7.93 -20.49
CA ASN A 436 23.40 8.06 -19.06
C ASN A 436 22.28 9.08 -18.78
N TYR A 437 21.81 9.79 -19.80
CA TYR A 437 20.82 10.86 -19.70
C TYR A 437 21.17 11.96 -18.69
N GLY A 438 22.46 12.21 -18.48
CA GLY A 438 22.95 13.17 -17.49
C GLY A 438 22.81 12.71 -16.03
N VAL A 439 22.49 11.44 -15.80
CA VAL A 439 22.38 10.85 -14.46
C VAL A 439 23.63 10.04 -14.14
N ASP A 440 24.23 10.28 -12.98
CA ASP A 440 25.42 9.55 -12.51
C ASP A 440 25.18 8.04 -12.36
N TYR A 441 26.27 7.27 -12.40
CA TYR A 441 26.24 5.82 -12.18
C TYR A 441 25.48 5.43 -10.91
N ASP A 442 24.77 4.31 -11.00
CA ASP A 442 23.86 3.86 -9.95
C ASP A 442 24.11 2.42 -9.54
N TYR A 443 24.81 2.24 -8.42
CA TYR A 443 25.04 0.93 -7.82
C TYR A 443 23.74 0.24 -7.36
N GLY A 444 22.73 1.02 -6.99
CA GLY A 444 21.42 0.54 -6.54
C GLY A 444 20.45 0.27 -7.68
N SER A 445 20.84 0.48 -8.94
CA SER A 445 19.96 0.29 -10.09
C SER A 445 19.45 -1.14 -10.16
N VAL A 446 18.17 -1.29 -10.46
CA VAL A 446 17.59 -2.62 -10.75
C VAL A 446 18.26 -3.27 -11.97
N MET A 447 18.93 -2.48 -12.82
CA MET A 447 19.70 -2.92 -13.98
C MET A 447 21.16 -3.28 -13.65
N HIS A 448 21.61 -3.18 -12.41
CA HIS A 448 22.97 -3.59 -12.04
C HIS A 448 23.04 -5.10 -11.78
N TYR A 449 24.15 -5.73 -12.18
CA TYR A 449 24.47 -7.11 -11.78
C TYR A 449 24.88 -7.20 -10.30
N PRO A 450 24.58 -8.31 -9.62
CA PRO A 450 25.27 -8.67 -8.38
C PRO A 450 26.80 -8.67 -8.55
N SER A 451 27.52 -8.36 -7.47
CA SER A 451 28.99 -8.32 -7.47
C SER A 451 29.64 -9.66 -7.82
N VAL A 452 28.94 -10.77 -7.62
CA VAL A 452 29.44 -12.15 -7.82
C VAL A 452 28.89 -12.81 -9.09
N SER A 453 28.22 -12.06 -9.97
CA SER A 453 27.67 -12.58 -11.22
C SER A 453 28.74 -13.30 -12.05
N PHE A 454 28.41 -14.49 -12.56
CA PHE A 454 29.32 -15.32 -13.37
C PHE A 454 30.67 -15.65 -12.70
N SER A 455 30.74 -15.63 -11.37
CA SER A 455 31.96 -15.98 -10.64
C SER A 455 32.27 -17.48 -10.73
N ILE A 456 33.55 -17.83 -10.86
CA ILE A 456 34.03 -19.23 -10.85
C ILE A 456 34.10 -19.85 -9.45
N ASP A 457 34.25 -19.03 -8.41
CA ASP A 457 34.53 -19.47 -7.04
C ASP A 457 33.70 -18.72 -5.97
N GLY A 458 32.77 -17.87 -6.41
CA GLY A 458 31.96 -17.01 -5.55
C GLY A 458 32.65 -15.71 -5.14
N SER A 459 33.88 -15.45 -5.58
CA SER A 459 34.53 -14.14 -5.41
C SER A 459 33.88 -13.07 -6.30
N PRO A 460 33.97 -11.78 -5.92
CA PRO A 460 33.43 -10.69 -6.74
C PRO A 460 34.08 -10.63 -8.13
N THR A 461 33.24 -10.54 -9.17
CA THR A 461 33.61 -10.22 -10.55
C THR A 461 33.44 -8.73 -10.85
N ILE A 462 32.70 -8.00 -10.01
CA ILE A 462 32.51 -6.55 -10.08
C ILE A 462 32.86 -5.93 -8.71
N ILE A 463 33.89 -5.09 -8.68
CA ILE A 463 34.35 -4.37 -7.48
C ILE A 463 34.00 -2.89 -7.60
N PRO A 464 33.29 -2.28 -6.64
CA PRO A 464 33.02 -0.85 -6.67
C PRO A 464 34.30 -0.06 -6.36
N LEU A 465 34.57 0.98 -7.15
CA LEU A 465 35.71 1.88 -6.97
C LEU A 465 35.38 3.09 -6.07
N LYS A 466 34.09 3.34 -5.82
CA LYS A 466 33.58 4.42 -4.96
C LYS A 466 32.66 3.84 -3.89
N ASP A 467 32.33 4.66 -2.89
CA ASP A 467 31.39 4.28 -1.83
C ASP A 467 30.01 3.96 -2.44
N LEU A 468 29.43 2.84 -1.99
CA LEU A 468 28.10 2.40 -2.38
C LEU A 468 27.00 3.26 -1.75
N ASN A 469 27.32 4.07 -0.73
CA ASN A 469 26.36 4.90 0.01
C ASN A 469 25.17 4.09 0.55
N GLY A 470 25.44 2.86 1.01
CA GLY A 470 24.41 1.94 1.53
C GLY A 470 23.64 1.15 0.47
N GLU A 471 23.91 1.35 -0.82
CA GLU A 471 23.27 0.59 -1.89
C GLU A 471 23.84 -0.83 -2.02
N THR A 472 23.04 -1.74 -2.60
CA THR A 472 23.44 -3.11 -2.90
C THR A 472 23.38 -3.39 -4.40
N MET A 473 24.53 -3.64 -5.01
CA MET A 473 24.62 -4.06 -6.41
C MET A 473 23.85 -5.37 -6.64
N GLY A 474 22.96 -5.39 -7.63
CA GLY A 474 22.16 -6.57 -7.96
C GLY A 474 20.87 -6.72 -7.18
N GLN A 475 20.43 -5.70 -6.43
CA GLN A 475 19.16 -5.72 -5.72
C GLN A 475 17.96 -5.91 -6.67
N ARG A 476 16.89 -6.55 -6.17
CA ARG A 476 15.59 -6.75 -6.85
C ARG A 476 14.42 -6.44 -5.92
N VAL A 477 14.57 -5.33 -5.19
CA VAL A 477 13.66 -4.87 -4.13
C VAL A 477 12.95 -3.57 -4.51
N ARG A 478 13.58 -2.68 -5.28
CA ARG A 478 12.99 -1.42 -5.75
C ARG A 478 13.57 -0.95 -7.09
N MET A 479 12.89 -0.03 -7.77
CA MET A 479 13.56 0.88 -8.70
C MET A 479 14.29 1.94 -7.89
N SER A 480 15.52 2.27 -8.25
CA SER A 480 16.22 3.40 -7.64
C SER A 480 15.63 4.73 -8.14
N GLU A 481 15.90 5.82 -7.43
CA GLU A 481 15.55 7.17 -7.92
C GLU A 481 16.22 7.46 -9.28
N LYS A 482 17.45 6.98 -9.47
CA LYS A 482 18.21 7.17 -10.71
C LYS A 482 17.67 6.33 -11.86
N ASP A 483 17.12 5.14 -11.62
CA ASP A 483 16.39 4.35 -12.63
C ASP A 483 15.20 5.17 -13.17
N ILE A 484 14.42 5.77 -12.27
CA ILE A 484 13.24 6.58 -12.59
C ILE A 484 13.64 7.85 -13.35
N LEU A 485 14.67 8.56 -12.87
CA LEU A 485 15.19 9.77 -13.53
C LEU A 485 15.64 9.50 -14.97
N ARG A 486 16.36 8.38 -15.21
CA ARG A 486 16.81 8.04 -16.55
C ARG A 486 15.64 7.66 -17.47
N LEU A 487 14.67 6.89 -16.97
CA LEU A 487 13.46 6.56 -17.74
C LEU A 487 12.69 7.81 -18.15
N ASN A 488 12.47 8.73 -17.20
CA ASN A 488 11.76 9.98 -17.47
C ASN A 488 12.54 10.91 -18.40
N SER A 489 13.86 10.96 -18.27
CA SER A 489 14.71 11.73 -19.19
C SER A 489 14.65 11.18 -20.62
N ALA A 490 14.58 9.85 -20.76
CA ALA A 490 14.51 9.17 -22.04
C ALA A 490 13.16 9.30 -22.75
N TYR A 491 12.05 9.25 -22.00
CA TYR A 491 10.71 9.10 -22.58
C TYR A 491 9.74 10.25 -22.30
N CYS A 492 10.01 11.10 -21.29
CA CYS A 492 9.03 12.04 -20.74
C CYS A 492 9.45 13.51 -20.86
N SER A 493 10.50 13.80 -21.62
CA SER A 493 11.12 15.11 -21.75
C SER A 493 10.34 16.10 -22.64
N ASP A 494 9.40 15.64 -23.48
CA ASP A 494 8.60 16.49 -24.38
C ASP A 494 7.29 17.04 -23.74
N VAL A 495 7.06 16.83 -22.43
CA VAL A 495 5.80 17.20 -21.76
C VAL A 495 5.85 18.61 -21.12
N VAL A 496 6.92 19.39 -21.33
CA VAL A 496 7.06 20.76 -20.80
C VAL A 496 7.12 21.78 -21.94
N SER A 497 5.96 22.13 -22.52
CA SER A 497 5.83 23.38 -23.30
C SER A 497 4.41 23.95 -23.28
N THR A 498 3.93 24.38 -22.11
CA THR A 498 3.02 25.53 -22.04
C THR A 498 3.40 26.35 -20.83
N GLU A 499 4.02 27.51 -21.08
CA GLU A 499 4.35 28.51 -20.07
C GLU A 499 3.12 28.87 -19.23
N VAL A 500 3.22 28.72 -17.91
CA VAL A 500 2.31 29.38 -16.96
C VAL A 500 3.07 30.61 -16.41
N PRO A 501 2.47 31.82 -16.40
CA PRO A 501 3.17 33.03 -15.98
C PRO A 501 3.62 32.92 -14.52
N ILE A 502 4.88 33.29 -14.27
CA ILE A 502 5.47 33.36 -12.94
C ILE A 502 4.74 34.44 -12.14
N VAL A 503 3.95 34.03 -11.14
CA VAL A 503 3.54 34.92 -10.05
C VAL A 503 4.60 34.82 -8.96
N ASN A 504 5.49 35.82 -8.90
CA ASN A 504 6.52 35.92 -7.87
C ASN A 504 5.89 36.21 -6.49
N PRO A 505 6.18 35.43 -5.45
CA PRO A 505 5.82 35.78 -4.08
C PRO A 505 6.93 36.65 -3.45
N GLY A 506 6.66 37.96 -3.37
CA GLY A 506 7.15 38.81 -2.28
C GLY A 506 8.45 39.61 -2.49
N SER A 507 8.33 40.94 -2.61
CA SER A 507 9.02 41.88 -1.71
C SER A 507 8.54 43.33 -1.89
N SER A 508 8.17 43.92 -0.75
CA SER A 508 8.07 45.34 -0.39
C SER A 508 7.32 46.32 -1.32
N HIS A 509 6.24 46.91 -0.80
CA HIS A 509 6.28 48.34 -0.47
C HIS A 509 5.30 48.69 0.67
N THR A 510 5.88 49.29 1.69
CA THR A 510 5.25 50.03 2.79
C THR A 510 4.62 51.33 2.31
N ALA A 511 3.76 51.87 3.19
CA ALA A 511 3.33 53.26 3.34
C ALA A 511 2.05 53.70 2.60
N TYR A 512 0.94 53.62 3.33
CA TYR A 512 -0.03 54.72 3.33
C TYR A 512 0.59 55.90 4.10
N PHE A 513 0.80 57.03 3.43
CA PHE A 513 0.91 58.34 4.08
C PHE A 513 -0.45 59.04 3.99
N THR A 514 -0.95 59.44 5.14
CA THR A 514 -1.15 60.87 5.41
C THR A 514 -0.12 61.29 6.45
#